data_AF-A0A8S1MJU5-F1
#
_entry.id   AF-A0A8S1MJU5-F1
#
_cell.length_a   1.000
_cell.length_b   1.000
_cell.length_c   1.000
_cell.angle_alpha   90.00
_cell.angle_beta   90.00
_cell.angle_gamma   90.00
#
_symmetry.space_group_name_H-M   'P 1'
#
loop_
_entity.id
_entity.type
_entity.pdbx_description
1 polymer ?
#
loop_
_entity_poly.entity_id
_entity_poly.type
_entity_poly.pdbx_seq_one_letter_code
_entity_poly.pdbx_strand_id
1 'polypeptide(L)'
;MNYLIVATLILFTAADQIKCPLEIDTSVSCTKENQPVCAFSLEGYQLGTFENPCFACRAEKASYYELDACIMTTKPSEPINSDSGNNSSTTSNTIYKCDIPKSDSPICPAVYKPTCGLFIPSIQCLKAPCGRSFGNECEACSDKNIESYFYGECEEIPKEDPQNPPDDSITYCTEPRPEICTDEYTDTCAFISTPCFSDSCMKPAGNYCDACTRKDVVGYVKQSCDKYKQVFEQNQNDLDDKQPDSKNDNEAQDLDSQNYAIQQKCNTKPSSCDNVVKEVCATYTCNDTTCQKEYQNECQACLEQTTISYIWGKCQTLSGTILSLALLIQIII
;
A
#
# COMPACT_ATOMS: atom_id res chain seq x y z
N MET A 1 29.99 44.45 42.47
CA MET A 1 28.88 44.04 41.60
C MET A 1 29.46 43.71 40.24
N ASN A 2 29.79 42.43 40.03
CA ASN A 2 30.36 41.93 38.78
C ASN A 2 29.22 41.31 37.96
N TYR A 3 28.80 41.97 36.89
CA TYR A 3 27.91 41.37 35.90
C TYR A 3 28.74 40.75 34.80
N LEU A 4 28.83 39.42 34.85
CA LEU A 4 29.46 38.57 33.84
C LEU A 4 28.41 38.34 32.74
N ILE A 5 28.46 39.14 31.68
CA ILE A 5 27.61 38.97 30.49
C ILE A 5 28.20 37.81 29.68
N VAL A 6 27.65 36.62 29.88
CA VAL A 6 27.87 35.46 29.03
C VAL A 6 27.02 35.66 27.76
N ALA A 7 27.65 36.12 26.69
CA ALA A 7 27.04 36.15 25.37
C ALA A 7 27.13 34.74 24.75
N THR A 8 26.07 33.97 24.90
CA THR A 8 25.93 32.63 24.30
C THR A 8 25.69 32.80 22.79
N LEU A 9 26.74 32.57 22.00
CA LEU A 9 26.69 32.47 20.54
C LEU A 9 26.01 31.15 20.17
N ILE A 10 24.69 31.18 19.95
CA ILE A 10 23.95 30.05 19.39
C ILE A 10 24.16 30.07 17.88
N LEU A 11 25.13 29.31 17.40
CA LEU A 11 25.30 28.99 15.99
C LEU A 11 24.21 27.97 15.61
N PHE A 12 23.12 28.45 15.04
CA PHE A 12 22.15 27.59 14.35
C PHE A 12 22.78 27.14 13.03
N THR A 13 23.30 25.92 12.98
CA THR A 13 23.61 25.23 11.73
C THR A 13 22.29 24.81 11.11
N ALA A 14 21.76 25.60 10.18
CA ALA A 14 20.70 25.11 9.29
C ALA A 14 21.33 24.02 8.41
N ALA A 15 20.71 22.85 8.35
CA ALA A 15 21.10 21.83 7.37
C ALA A 15 20.79 22.40 5.98
N ASP A 16 21.81 22.59 5.15
CA ASP A 16 21.64 23.10 3.79
C ASP A 16 20.99 22.02 2.92
N GLN A 17 19.70 22.18 2.63
CA GLN A 17 18.98 21.34 1.67
C GLN A 17 19.44 21.69 0.24
N ILE A 18 19.98 20.71 -0.48
CA ILE A 18 20.48 20.92 -1.85
C ILE A 18 19.44 20.41 -2.84
N LYS A 19 18.85 21.33 -3.62
CA LYS A 19 17.81 21.00 -4.61
C LYS A 19 18.39 20.25 -5.80
N CYS A 20 17.67 19.22 -6.24
CA CYS A 20 17.98 18.52 -7.49
C CYS A 20 17.67 19.42 -8.70
N PRO A 21 18.44 19.32 -9.80
CA PRO A 21 18.09 19.97 -11.06
C PRO A 21 16.75 19.43 -11.57
N LEU A 22 15.88 20.30 -12.09
CA LEU A 22 14.58 19.92 -12.66
C LEU A 22 14.72 18.97 -13.87
N GLU A 23 15.84 19.07 -14.59
CA GLU A 23 16.16 18.24 -15.74
C GLU A 23 17.55 17.65 -15.55
N ILE A 24 17.61 16.42 -15.04
CA ILE A 24 18.85 15.63 -15.11
C ILE A 24 18.90 14.95 -16.47
N ASP A 25 19.96 15.27 -17.22
CA ASP A 25 20.30 14.52 -18.42
C ASP A 25 20.63 13.07 -18.03
N THR A 26 19.75 12.15 -18.40
CA THR A 26 19.89 10.71 -18.13
C THR A 26 21.02 10.07 -18.94
N SER A 27 21.52 10.73 -19.98
CA SER A 27 22.62 10.24 -20.82
C SER A 27 24.00 10.36 -20.16
N VAL A 28 24.16 11.27 -19.20
CA VAL A 28 25.41 11.45 -18.45
C VAL A 28 25.58 10.29 -17.46
N SER A 29 26.74 9.67 -17.35
CA SER A 29 26.94 8.66 -16.30
C SER A 29 27.29 9.35 -14.97
N CYS A 30 26.65 8.95 -13.88
CA CYS A 30 27.06 9.40 -12.54
C CYS A 30 28.49 8.91 -12.24
N THR A 31 29.29 9.76 -11.61
CA THR A 31 30.63 9.37 -11.16
C THR A 31 30.52 8.30 -10.07
N LYS A 32 31.52 7.43 -9.96
CA LYS A 32 31.58 6.38 -8.92
C LYS A 32 32.16 6.88 -7.59
N GLU A 33 32.07 8.18 -7.33
CA GLU A 33 32.50 8.72 -6.05
C GLU A 33 31.49 8.33 -4.98
N ASN A 34 31.98 7.81 -3.86
CA ASN A 34 31.13 7.40 -2.74
C ASN A 34 31.02 8.57 -1.75
N GLN A 35 29.94 9.33 -1.89
CA GLN A 35 29.59 10.48 -1.04
C GLN A 35 28.12 10.32 -0.66
N PRO A 36 27.79 9.46 0.31
CA PRO A 36 26.42 9.06 0.56
C PRO A 36 25.56 10.27 0.93
N VAL A 37 24.34 10.29 0.39
CA VAL A 37 23.35 11.35 0.61
C VAL A 37 21.98 10.76 0.88
N CYS A 38 21.12 11.53 1.52
CA CYS A 38 19.73 11.17 1.78
C CYS A 38 18.81 11.96 0.86
N ALA A 39 18.04 11.28 0.00
CA ALA A 39 17.13 11.95 -0.94
C ALA A 39 15.72 12.07 -0.38
N PHE A 40 15.04 13.16 -0.72
CA PHE A 40 13.69 13.47 -0.28
C PHE A 40 12.77 13.87 -1.44
N SER A 41 11.50 13.52 -1.32
CA SER A 41 10.46 13.99 -2.24
C SER A 41 10.13 15.47 -2.01
N LEU A 42 9.32 16.06 -2.90
CA LEU A 42 8.90 17.47 -2.74
C LEU A 42 8.06 17.68 -1.48
N GLU A 43 7.35 16.63 -1.05
CA GLU A 43 6.54 16.57 0.16
C GLU A 43 7.38 16.28 1.42
N GLY A 44 8.70 16.07 1.27
CA GLY A 44 9.63 15.79 2.37
C GLY A 44 9.71 14.32 2.79
N TYR A 45 9.15 13.38 2.00
CA TYR A 45 9.29 11.95 2.30
C TYR A 45 10.71 11.47 2.00
N GLN A 46 11.32 10.77 2.95
CA GLN A 46 12.62 10.14 2.76
C GLN A 46 12.52 9.01 1.74
N LEU A 47 13.25 9.14 0.63
CA LEU A 47 13.27 8.13 -0.44
C LEU A 47 14.36 7.07 -0.24
N GLY A 48 15.41 7.40 0.51
CA GLY A 48 16.48 6.47 0.85
C GLY A 48 17.88 7.08 0.77
N THR A 49 18.87 6.26 1.14
CA THR A 49 20.29 6.61 1.03
C THR A 49 20.81 6.22 -0.35
N PHE A 50 21.55 7.12 -0.99
CA PHE A 50 22.15 6.91 -2.30
C PHE A 50 23.65 7.08 -2.23
N GLU A 51 24.40 6.41 -3.12
CA GLU A 51 25.87 6.43 -3.13
C GLU A 51 26.45 7.84 -3.32
N ASN A 52 25.76 8.70 -4.08
CA ASN A 52 26.14 10.09 -4.30
C ASN A 52 24.97 10.97 -4.76
N PRO A 53 25.14 12.32 -4.77
CA PRO A 53 24.11 13.26 -5.22
C PRO A 53 23.50 12.98 -6.58
N CYS A 54 24.30 12.48 -7.54
CA CYS A 54 23.83 12.21 -8.89
C CYS A 54 22.81 11.05 -8.89
N PHE A 55 23.09 9.99 -8.13
CA PHE A 55 22.14 8.89 -7.98
C PHE A 55 20.89 9.30 -7.20
N ALA A 56 21.04 10.10 -6.13
CA ALA A 56 19.90 10.63 -5.38
C ALA A 56 18.94 11.41 -6.27
N CYS A 57 19.44 12.37 -7.04
CA CYS A 57 18.59 13.20 -7.90
C CYS A 57 18.03 12.47 -9.13
N ARG A 58 18.53 11.27 -9.45
CA ARG A 58 17.96 10.39 -10.48
C ARG A 58 16.84 9.50 -9.97
N ALA A 59 16.71 9.35 -8.66
CA ALA A 59 15.63 8.57 -8.09
C ALA A 59 14.29 9.21 -8.48
N GLU A 60 13.31 8.35 -8.82
CA GLU A 60 11.98 8.83 -9.16
C GLU A 60 11.42 9.65 -7.99
N LYS A 61 10.93 10.87 -8.28
CA LYS A 61 10.36 11.80 -7.30
C LYS A 61 11.34 12.48 -6.34
N ALA A 62 12.66 12.31 -6.50
CA ALA A 62 13.62 13.08 -5.72
C ALA A 62 13.59 14.57 -6.09
N SER A 63 13.48 15.44 -5.09
CA SER A 63 13.42 16.90 -5.29
C SER A 63 14.59 17.64 -4.64
N TYR A 64 15.09 17.14 -3.51
CA TYR A 64 16.30 17.63 -2.84
C TYR A 64 16.98 16.48 -2.10
N TYR A 65 18.22 16.71 -1.67
CA TYR A 65 18.96 15.78 -0.83
C TYR A 65 19.70 16.53 0.29
N GLU A 66 20.02 15.78 1.33
CA GLU A 66 20.90 16.20 2.42
C GLU A 66 22.22 15.44 2.33
N LEU A 67 23.30 16.08 2.77
CA LEU A 67 24.59 15.42 2.89
C LEU A 67 24.52 14.39 4.02
N ASP A 68 25.21 13.27 3.83
CA ASP A 68 25.18 12.07 4.68
C ASP A 68 24.03 11.09 4.40
N ALA A 69 24.26 9.83 4.78
CA ALA A 69 23.27 8.78 4.66
C ALA A 69 22.02 9.08 5.50
N CYS A 70 20.86 8.60 5.06
CA CYS A 70 19.63 8.75 5.81
C CYS A 70 19.76 8.12 7.20
N ILE A 71 19.40 8.89 8.21
CA ILE A 71 19.21 8.37 9.54
C ILE A 71 17.88 7.63 9.51
N MET A 72 17.92 6.30 9.52
CA MET A 72 16.74 5.48 9.76
C MET A 72 16.25 5.76 11.17
N THR A 73 15.43 6.80 11.33
CA THR A 73 14.63 6.99 12.53
C THR A 73 13.61 5.86 12.52
N THR A 74 13.96 4.76 13.19
CA THR A 74 12.97 3.80 13.67
C THR A 74 11.88 4.64 14.32
N LYS A 75 10.65 4.57 13.79
CA LYS A 75 9.46 5.25 14.32
C LYS A 75 9.57 5.25 15.85
N PRO A 76 9.57 6.42 16.52
CA PRO A 76 9.74 6.49 17.97
C PRO A 76 8.75 5.52 18.60
N SER A 77 9.27 4.44 19.18
CA SER A 77 8.49 3.55 20.02
C SER A 77 7.90 4.41 21.12
N GLU A 78 6.57 4.41 21.26
CA GLU A 78 5.90 5.03 22.38
C GLU A 78 6.59 4.66 23.70
N PRO A 79 6.65 5.57 24.68
CA PRO A 79 7.39 5.34 25.92
C PRO A 79 6.84 4.12 26.65
N ILE A 80 7.55 3.00 26.54
CA ILE A 80 7.30 1.81 27.34
C ILE A 80 7.77 2.15 28.76
N ASN A 81 6.79 2.30 29.65
CA ASN A 81 7.03 2.34 31.09
C ASN A 81 7.88 1.12 31.46
N SER A 82 9.12 1.40 31.84
CA SER A 82 10.09 0.41 32.27
C SER A 82 9.73 -0.03 33.68
N ASP A 83 8.98 -1.14 33.78
CA ASP A 83 8.89 -1.90 35.00
C ASP A 83 9.39 -3.34 34.77
N SER A 84 10.59 -3.57 35.30
CA SER A 84 11.09 -4.82 35.89
C SER A 84 10.93 -6.14 35.12
N GLY A 85 12.00 -6.52 34.43
CA GLY A 85 12.68 -7.82 34.65
C GLY A 85 11.94 -9.10 34.27
N ASN A 86 12.02 -9.48 32.99
CA ASN A 86 12.29 -10.86 32.58
C ASN A 86 12.80 -10.88 31.13
N ASN A 87 14.07 -11.26 30.93
CA ASN A 87 14.67 -11.47 29.61
C ASN A 87 14.05 -12.71 28.96
N SER A 88 12.86 -12.56 28.39
CA SER A 88 12.36 -13.41 27.32
C SER A 88 12.33 -12.52 26.09
N SER A 89 13.34 -12.65 25.23
CA SER A 89 13.39 -11.96 23.95
C SER A 89 12.27 -12.53 23.09
N THR A 90 11.09 -11.91 23.18
CA THR A 90 9.94 -12.23 22.35
C THR A 90 10.28 -11.74 20.95
N THR A 91 10.83 -12.62 20.13
CA THR A 91 10.96 -12.42 18.69
C THR A 91 9.58 -12.13 18.13
N SER A 92 9.36 -10.90 17.67
CA SER A 92 8.12 -10.51 17.00
C SER A 92 8.03 -11.25 15.68
N ASN A 93 7.00 -12.07 15.49
CA ASN A 93 6.78 -12.91 14.30
C ASN A 93 6.27 -12.12 13.08
N THR A 94 6.68 -10.86 12.97
CA THR A 94 6.26 -9.99 11.88
C THR A 94 7.04 -10.36 10.63
N ILE A 95 6.34 -10.68 9.55
CA ILE A 95 6.94 -10.91 8.24
C ILE A 95 7.09 -9.55 7.55
N TYR A 96 8.31 -9.24 7.12
CA TYR A 96 8.67 -8.03 6.40
C TYR A 96 8.89 -8.36 4.93
N LYS A 97 8.43 -7.50 4.04
CA LYS A 97 8.71 -7.62 2.60
C LYS A 97 10.11 -7.08 2.30
N CYS A 98 10.80 -7.69 1.35
CA CYS A 98 12.06 -7.16 0.84
C CYS A 98 11.80 -6.01 -0.13
N ASP A 99 12.06 -4.79 0.32
CA ASP A 99 11.94 -3.58 -0.51
C ASP A 99 13.28 -3.15 -1.15
N ILE A 100 14.37 -3.85 -0.82
CA ILE A 100 15.72 -3.57 -1.35
C ILE A 100 15.81 -4.08 -2.80
N PRO A 101 16.33 -3.27 -3.75
CA PRO A 101 16.59 -3.74 -5.11
C PRO A 101 17.51 -4.95 -5.12
N LYS A 102 17.07 -6.05 -5.74
CA LYS A 102 17.86 -7.27 -5.89
C LYS A 102 19.06 -6.98 -6.81
N SER A 103 20.27 -7.11 -6.28
CA SER A 103 21.53 -6.88 -7.00
C SER A 103 22.45 -8.09 -6.83
N ASP A 104 23.24 -8.43 -7.85
CA ASP A 104 24.20 -9.55 -7.80
C ASP A 104 25.36 -9.31 -6.82
N SER A 105 25.54 -8.08 -6.32
CA SER A 105 26.61 -7.73 -5.37
C SER A 105 26.19 -6.58 -4.45
N PRO A 106 25.22 -6.80 -3.55
CA PRO A 106 24.83 -5.81 -2.56
C PRO A 106 25.90 -5.68 -1.48
N ILE A 107 26.14 -4.44 -1.06
CA ILE A 107 27.00 -4.14 0.08
C ILE A 107 26.12 -4.18 1.32
N CYS A 108 26.17 -5.28 2.06
CA CYS A 108 25.45 -5.41 3.32
C CYS A 108 26.34 -5.02 4.52
N PRO A 109 25.79 -4.30 5.51
CA PRO A 109 26.54 -3.98 6.72
C PRO A 109 26.86 -5.26 7.49
N ALA A 110 28.03 -5.33 8.11
CA ALA A 110 28.47 -6.47 8.93
C ALA A 110 27.82 -6.46 10.33
N VAL A 111 26.51 -6.22 10.39
CA VAL A 111 25.70 -6.27 11.62
C VAL A 111 25.04 -7.64 11.68
N TYR A 112 25.23 -8.36 12.77
CA TYR A 112 24.58 -9.66 12.98
C TYR A 112 23.21 -9.45 13.64
N LYS A 113 22.16 -9.79 12.91
CA LYS A 113 20.76 -9.76 13.31
C LYS A 113 20.05 -10.92 12.60
N PRO A 114 20.07 -12.13 13.18
CA PRO A 114 19.69 -13.35 12.48
C PRO A 114 18.32 -13.17 11.82
N THR A 115 18.24 -13.58 10.56
CA THR A 115 17.06 -13.32 9.73
C THR A 115 16.76 -14.56 8.90
N CYS A 116 15.52 -15.03 8.96
CA CYS A 116 15.03 -16.09 8.08
C CYS A 116 14.40 -15.45 6.85
N GLY A 117 15.07 -15.57 5.70
CA GLY A 117 14.51 -15.17 4.42
C GLY A 117 13.57 -16.26 3.90
N LEU A 118 12.36 -15.86 3.51
CA LEU A 118 11.33 -16.71 2.93
C LEU A 118 11.41 -16.67 1.40
N PHE A 119 11.41 -17.86 0.79
CA PHE A 119 11.49 -17.99 -0.65
C PHE A 119 10.23 -17.46 -1.36
N ILE A 120 10.41 -17.03 -2.62
CA ILE A 120 9.31 -16.74 -3.54
C ILE A 120 8.40 -17.98 -3.72
N PRO A 121 7.07 -17.80 -3.93
CA PRO A 121 6.11 -18.90 -4.07
C PRO A 121 6.40 -19.91 -5.19
N SER A 122 7.26 -19.56 -6.16
CA SER A 122 7.63 -20.44 -7.27
C SER A 122 8.64 -21.53 -6.88
N ILE A 123 9.28 -21.43 -5.71
CA ILE A 123 10.22 -22.43 -5.20
C ILE A 123 9.46 -23.47 -4.38
N GLN A 124 9.51 -24.72 -4.82
CA GLN A 124 8.90 -25.84 -4.08
C GLN A 124 9.86 -26.31 -2.97
N CYS A 125 9.44 -26.13 -1.72
CA CYS A 125 10.15 -26.64 -0.57
C CYS A 125 9.62 -28.01 -0.14
N LEU A 126 10.54 -28.89 0.27
CA LEU A 126 10.19 -30.20 0.84
C LEU A 126 9.77 -30.10 2.31
N LYS A 127 10.16 -29.04 3.03
CA LYS A 127 9.91 -28.83 4.46
C LYS A 127 9.71 -27.34 4.76
N ALA A 128 8.80 -27.02 5.68
CA ALA A 128 8.57 -25.66 6.18
C ALA A 128 9.59 -25.27 7.29
N PRO A 129 9.96 -23.98 7.41
CA PRO A 129 9.52 -22.88 6.56
C PRO A 129 10.23 -22.99 5.21
N CYS A 130 9.59 -22.51 4.15
CA CYS A 130 10.26 -22.44 2.86
C CYS A 130 11.22 -21.24 2.88
N GLY A 131 12.39 -21.40 3.49
CA GLY A 131 13.32 -20.31 3.72
C GLY A 131 14.75 -20.74 4.03
N ARG A 132 15.61 -19.74 4.21
CA ARG A 132 17.04 -19.89 4.55
C ARG A 132 17.45 -18.83 5.56
N SER A 133 18.31 -19.19 6.51
CA SER A 133 18.89 -18.25 7.47
C SER A 133 19.98 -17.39 6.86
N PHE A 134 20.01 -16.12 7.28
CA PHE A 134 20.97 -15.09 6.89
C PHE A 134 21.47 -14.34 8.13
N GLY A 135 22.63 -13.70 8.02
CA GLY A 135 23.21 -12.94 9.13
C GLY A 135 22.43 -11.66 9.44
N ASN A 136 21.72 -11.09 8.46
CA ASN A 136 20.85 -9.93 8.60
C ASN A 136 19.84 -9.81 7.45
N GLU A 137 18.93 -8.84 7.57
CA GLU A 137 17.88 -8.53 6.61
C GLU A 137 18.40 -8.10 5.23
N CYS A 138 19.56 -7.42 5.18
CA CYS A 138 20.17 -7.04 3.91
C CYS A 138 20.65 -8.28 3.15
N GLU A 139 21.36 -9.19 3.83
CA GLU A 139 21.81 -10.44 3.25
C GLU A 139 20.62 -11.30 2.80
N ALA A 140 19.53 -11.36 3.58
CA ALA A 140 18.32 -12.06 3.16
C ALA A 140 17.70 -11.45 1.90
N CYS A 141 17.44 -10.14 1.90
CA CYS A 141 16.79 -9.47 0.77
C CYS A 141 17.67 -9.31 -0.47
N SER A 142 18.99 -9.50 -0.32
CA SER A 142 19.89 -9.57 -1.46
C SER A 142 19.75 -10.83 -2.30
N ASP A 143 19.31 -11.93 -1.69
CA ASP A 143 19.15 -13.19 -2.41
C ASP A 143 17.92 -13.10 -3.33
N LYS A 144 18.14 -13.31 -4.62
CA LYS A 144 17.10 -13.21 -5.65
C LYS A 144 15.90 -14.14 -5.40
N ASN A 145 16.10 -15.22 -4.65
CA ASN A 145 15.09 -16.21 -4.34
C ASN A 145 14.23 -15.83 -3.14
N ILE A 146 14.59 -14.79 -2.39
CA ILE A 146 13.88 -14.35 -1.18
C ILE A 146 12.89 -13.22 -1.53
N GLU A 147 11.68 -13.28 -1.00
CA GLU A 147 10.65 -12.24 -1.18
C GLU A 147 10.36 -11.46 0.11
N SER A 148 10.42 -12.16 1.24
CA SER A 148 10.12 -11.62 2.55
C SER A 148 11.03 -12.25 3.58
N TYR A 149 11.04 -11.72 4.80
CA TYR A 149 11.87 -12.22 5.88
C TYR A 149 11.22 -11.99 7.25
N PHE A 150 11.69 -12.69 8.27
CA PHE A 150 11.41 -12.38 9.67
C PHE A 150 12.70 -12.48 10.50
N TYR A 151 12.75 -11.83 11.66
CA TYR A 151 13.93 -11.88 12.53
C TYR A 151 13.96 -13.17 13.36
N GLY A 152 15.12 -13.83 13.35
CA GLY A 152 15.34 -15.16 13.95
C GLY A 152 15.96 -16.13 12.94
N GLU A 153 16.32 -17.32 13.40
CA GLU A 153 16.76 -18.41 12.54
C GLU A 153 15.56 -19.13 11.89
N CYS A 154 15.72 -19.71 10.70
CA CYS A 154 14.63 -20.50 10.08
C CYS A 154 14.28 -21.78 10.84
N GLU A 155 15.14 -22.24 11.76
CA GLU A 155 14.86 -23.37 12.66
C GLU A 155 14.08 -22.91 13.90
N GLU A 156 14.15 -21.63 14.21
CA GLU A 156 13.45 -20.95 15.29
C GLU A 156 12.09 -20.41 14.84
N ILE A 157 11.49 -20.96 13.77
CA ILE A 157 10.07 -20.69 13.55
C ILE A 157 9.42 -20.96 14.91
N PRO A 158 8.68 -19.98 15.48
CA PRO A 158 7.72 -20.30 16.50
C PRO A 158 6.96 -21.48 15.94
N LYS A 159 7.11 -22.66 16.54
CA LYS A 159 6.25 -23.80 16.23
C LYS A 159 4.88 -23.18 16.21
N GLU A 160 4.26 -23.13 15.03
CA GLU A 160 2.92 -22.57 14.92
C GLU A 160 2.18 -23.19 16.09
N ASP A 161 1.66 -22.35 16.98
CA ASP A 161 0.70 -22.89 17.91
C ASP A 161 -0.28 -23.62 17.01
N PRO A 162 -0.48 -24.95 17.14
CA PRO A 162 -1.40 -25.70 16.30
C PRO A 162 -2.83 -25.09 16.30
N GLN A 163 -3.05 -24.02 17.07
CA GLN A 163 -4.25 -23.22 17.19
C GLN A 163 -4.36 -21.94 16.31
N ASN A 164 -3.42 -21.53 15.44
CA ASN A 164 -3.62 -20.66 14.23
C ASN A 164 -2.43 -19.75 13.88
N PRO A 165 -2.05 -19.70 12.59
CA PRO A 165 -1.83 -18.44 11.87
C PRO A 165 -2.97 -18.18 10.85
N PRO A 166 -3.45 -16.94 10.71
CA PRO A 166 -4.51 -16.62 9.77
C PRO A 166 -3.97 -16.67 8.33
N ASP A 167 -4.45 -17.65 7.57
CA ASP A 167 -4.38 -17.61 6.11
C ASP A 167 -5.40 -16.57 5.63
N ASP A 168 -4.95 -15.32 5.48
CA ASP A 168 -5.77 -14.20 5.01
C ASP A 168 -6.09 -14.30 3.51
N SER A 169 -5.54 -15.30 2.81
CA SER A 169 -5.83 -15.50 1.40
C SER A 169 -7.20 -16.13 1.21
N ILE A 170 -8.08 -15.43 0.48
CA ILE A 170 -9.38 -15.97 0.10
C ILE A 170 -9.15 -17.14 -0.87
N THR A 171 -9.56 -18.33 -0.48
CA THR A 171 -9.59 -19.51 -1.35
C THR A 171 -10.96 -19.60 -2.03
N TYR A 172 -10.99 -19.64 -3.36
CA TYR A 172 -12.23 -19.76 -4.12
C TYR A 172 -12.73 -21.20 -4.17
N CYS A 173 -14.04 -21.38 -3.99
CA CYS A 173 -14.67 -22.68 -4.18
C CYS A 173 -14.72 -23.03 -5.68
N THR A 174 -14.20 -24.19 -6.05
CA THR A 174 -14.20 -24.67 -7.45
C THR A 174 -15.25 -25.75 -7.66
N GLU A 175 -15.70 -25.92 -8.91
CA GLU A 175 -16.59 -27.01 -9.29
C GLU A 175 -15.77 -28.24 -9.76
N PRO A 176 -16.20 -29.48 -9.44
CA PRO A 176 -17.42 -29.82 -8.73
C PRO A 176 -17.30 -29.59 -7.22
N ARG A 177 -18.34 -29.01 -6.61
CA ARG A 177 -18.40 -28.85 -5.15
C ARG A 177 -18.43 -30.20 -4.45
N PRO A 178 -17.78 -30.33 -3.28
CA PRO A 178 -17.85 -31.55 -2.50
C PRO A 178 -19.29 -31.80 -2.04
N GLU A 179 -19.74 -33.06 -2.12
CA GLU A 179 -21.04 -33.49 -1.59
C GLU A 179 -20.92 -34.05 -0.16
N ILE A 180 -19.71 -34.44 0.24
CA ILE A 180 -19.41 -35.07 1.53
C ILE A 180 -18.19 -34.38 2.14
N CYS A 181 -18.31 -33.96 3.39
CA CYS A 181 -17.25 -33.32 4.16
C CYS A 181 -16.90 -34.15 5.40
N THR A 182 -15.66 -34.00 5.86
CA THR A 182 -15.23 -34.57 7.14
C THR A 182 -15.77 -33.74 8.30
N ASP A 183 -16.08 -34.38 9.43
CA ASP A 183 -16.52 -33.70 10.67
C ASP A 183 -15.37 -32.98 11.42
N GLU A 184 -14.24 -32.75 10.76
CA GLU A 184 -13.13 -31.99 11.33
C GLU A 184 -13.52 -30.52 11.41
N TYR A 185 -13.49 -29.95 12.61
CA TYR A 185 -13.84 -28.56 12.82
C TYR A 185 -12.62 -27.67 12.65
N THR A 186 -12.69 -26.73 11.70
CA THR A 186 -11.70 -25.68 11.48
C THR A 186 -12.43 -24.36 11.29
N ASP A 187 -12.21 -23.38 12.16
CA ASP A 187 -12.83 -22.07 12.04
C ASP A 187 -12.67 -21.53 10.62
N THR A 188 -13.80 -21.38 9.92
CA THR A 188 -13.81 -20.99 8.51
C THR A 188 -14.86 -19.92 8.29
N CYS A 189 -14.45 -18.83 7.64
CA CYS A 189 -15.35 -17.79 7.19
C CYS A 189 -15.55 -17.92 5.70
N ALA A 190 -16.80 -18.13 5.29
CA ALA A 190 -17.17 -18.27 3.90
C ALA A 190 -17.77 -16.97 3.37
N PHE A 191 -17.56 -16.70 2.09
CA PHE A 191 -18.02 -15.50 1.41
C PHE A 191 -19.09 -15.85 0.39
N ILE A 192 -20.21 -15.13 0.42
CA ILE A 192 -21.30 -15.24 -0.57
C ILE A 192 -20.96 -14.45 -1.83
N SER A 193 -20.16 -13.40 -1.69
CA SER A 193 -19.67 -12.55 -2.77
C SER A 193 -18.26 -12.09 -2.46
N THR A 194 -17.45 -11.84 -3.49
CA THR A 194 -16.12 -11.24 -3.35
C THR A 194 -16.02 -10.01 -4.26
N PRO A 195 -15.48 -8.87 -3.77
CA PRO A 195 -15.01 -8.65 -2.39
C PRO A 195 -16.16 -8.57 -1.38
N CYS A 196 -15.88 -8.90 -0.11
CA CYS A 196 -16.85 -8.87 0.97
C CYS A 196 -16.36 -7.95 2.10
N PHE A 197 -17.12 -6.89 2.38
CA PHE A 197 -16.78 -5.85 3.35
C PHE A 197 -17.84 -5.68 4.44
N SER A 198 -18.79 -6.61 4.56
CA SER A 198 -19.88 -6.52 5.52
C SER A 198 -20.29 -7.89 6.05
N ASP A 199 -20.89 -7.90 7.24
CA ASP A 199 -21.40 -9.14 7.86
C ASP A 199 -22.42 -9.86 6.97
N SER A 200 -23.13 -9.13 6.10
CA SER A 200 -24.16 -9.68 5.22
C SER A 200 -23.62 -10.60 4.12
N CYS A 201 -22.34 -10.47 3.74
CA CYS A 201 -21.72 -11.31 2.70
C CYS A 201 -20.82 -12.41 3.28
N MET A 202 -20.73 -12.53 4.60
CA MET A 202 -19.95 -13.56 5.30
C MET A 202 -20.86 -14.55 6.00
N LYS A 203 -20.42 -15.80 6.09
CA LYS A 203 -21.11 -16.84 6.88
C LYS A 203 -20.08 -17.73 7.58
N PRO A 204 -20.24 -18.03 8.88
CA PRO A 204 -19.44 -19.06 9.50
C PRO A 204 -19.68 -20.41 8.82
N ALA A 205 -18.65 -21.24 8.81
CA ALA A 205 -18.68 -22.64 8.37
C ALA A 205 -17.87 -23.49 9.36
N GLY A 206 -18.27 -24.76 9.52
CA GLY A 206 -17.59 -25.70 10.40
C GLY A 206 -16.18 -26.04 9.92
N ASN A 207 -16.00 -26.09 8.60
CA ASN A 207 -14.72 -26.16 7.92
C ASN A 207 -14.82 -25.62 6.48
N TYR A 208 -13.69 -25.65 5.76
CA TYR A 208 -13.62 -25.20 4.36
C TYR A 208 -14.42 -26.06 3.38
N CYS A 209 -14.57 -27.35 3.67
CA CYS A 209 -15.42 -28.23 2.86
C CYS A 209 -16.89 -27.82 3.03
N ASP A 210 -17.36 -27.66 4.26
CA ASP A 210 -18.71 -27.18 4.58
C ASP A 210 -18.98 -25.83 3.95
N ALA A 211 -17.99 -24.93 3.93
CA ALA A 211 -18.10 -23.66 3.23
C ALA A 211 -18.42 -23.87 1.75
N CYS A 212 -17.66 -24.71 1.05
CA CYS A 212 -17.80 -24.91 -0.39
C CYS A 212 -18.95 -25.85 -0.81
N THR A 213 -19.53 -26.67 0.07
CA THR A 213 -20.77 -27.43 -0.24
C THR A 213 -21.94 -26.50 -0.57
N ARG A 214 -21.96 -25.30 0.02
CA ARG A 214 -23.03 -24.32 -0.14
C ARG A 214 -22.92 -23.58 -1.47
N LYS A 215 -23.90 -23.77 -2.36
CA LYS A 215 -23.89 -23.21 -3.73
C LYS A 215 -23.80 -21.68 -3.80
N ASP A 216 -24.21 -20.97 -2.76
CA ASP A 216 -24.14 -19.51 -2.68
C ASP A 216 -22.78 -18.98 -2.23
N VAL A 217 -21.87 -19.83 -1.76
CA VAL A 217 -20.52 -19.44 -1.33
C VAL A 217 -19.56 -19.41 -2.52
N VAL A 218 -18.87 -18.30 -2.72
CA VAL A 218 -17.84 -18.11 -3.77
C VAL A 218 -16.42 -18.41 -3.29
N GLY A 219 -16.15 -18.31 -2.00
CA GLY A 219 -14.83 -18.60 -1.41
C GLY A 219 -14.84 -18.63 0.10
N TYR A 220 -13.69 -18.87 0.72
CA TYR A 220 -13.52 -18.92 2.17
C TYR A 220 -12.10 -18.50 2.60
N VAL A 221 -11.94 -18.19 3.89
CA VAL A 221 -10.66 -18.09 4.60
C VAL A 221 -10.67 -19.06 5.77
N LYS A 222 -9.50 -19.61 6.13
CA LYS A 222 -9.34 -20.57 7.23
C LYS A 222 -9.21 -19.84 8.58
N GLN A 223 -10.20 -19.03 8.90
CA GLN A 223 -10.33 -18.37 10.19
C GLN A 223 -11.79 -18.02 10.47
N SER A 224 -12.11 -17.70 11.73
CA SER A 224 -13.46 -17.23 12.10
C SER A 224 -13.81 -15.93 11.38
N CYS A 225 -15.10 -15.70 11.12
CA CYS A 225 -15.54 -14.44 10.51
C CYS A 225 -15.24 -13.20 11.37
N ASP A 226 -15.25 -13.34 12.69
CA ASP A 226 -14.90 -12.24 13.61
C ASP A 226 -13.43 -11.82 13.45
N LYS A 227 -12.51 -12.80 13.34
CA LYS A 227 -11.09 -12.53 13.07
C LYS A 227 -10.89 -11.85 11.71
N TYR A 228 -11.52 -12.36 10.66
CA TYR A 228 -11.43 -11.75 9.33
C TYR A 228 -11.96 -10.31 9.35
N LYS A 229 -13.06 -10.03 10.06
CA LYS A 229 -13.64 -8.69 10.20
C LYS A 229 -12.67 -7.69 10.85
N GLN A 230 -11.96 -8.10 11.89
CA GLN A 230 -10.98 -7.24 12.58
C GLN A 230 -9.87 -6.74 11.64
N VAL A 231 -9.48 -7.55 10.65
CA VAL A 231 -8.50 -7.15 9.63
C VAL A 231 -9.00 -5.95 8.81
N PHE A 232 -10.30 -5.88 8.51
CA PHE A 232 -10.87 -4.74 7.76
C PHE A 232 -11.08 -3.52 8.65
N GLU A 233 -11.54 -3.71 9.88
CA GLU A 233 -11.75 -2.60 10.83
C GLU A 233 -10.43 -1.90 11.17
N GLN A 234 -9.32 -2.64 11.31
CA GLN A 234 -7.99 -2.05 11.53
C GLN A 234 -7.55 -1.19 10.35
N ASN A 235 -7.70 -1.69 9.11
CA ASN A 235 -7.34 -0.94 7.91
C ASN A 235 -8.20 0.33 7.71
N GLN A 236 -9.43 0.34 8.22
CA GLN A 236 -10.31 1.51 8.13
C GLN A 236 -9.93 2.58 9.16
N ASN A 237 -9.57 2.17 10.38
CA ASN A 237 -9.12 3.08 11.43
C ASN A 237 -7.75 3.72 11.10
N ASP A 238 -6.85 2.99 10.43
CA ASP A 238 -5.56 3.53 9.96
C ASP A 238 -5.70 4.63 8.89
N LEU A 239 -6.86 4.71 8.23
CA LEU A 239 -7.19 5.78 7.30
C LEU A 239 -7.77 7.01 8.02
N ASP A 240 -8.48 6.81 9.13
CA ASP A 240 -9.13 7.90 9.89
C ASP A 240 -8.19 8.58 10.90
N ASP A 241 -7.21 7.87 11.47
CA ASP A 241 -6.22 8.45 12.42
C ASP A 241 -5.10 9.27 11.74
N LYS A 242 -5.14 9.39 10.40
CA LYS A 242 -4.38 10.40 9.65
C LYS A 242 -5.19 11.66 9.34
N GLN A 243 -6.26 11.92 10.08
CA GLN A 243 -6.90 13.23 10.06
C GLN A 243 -6.22 14.15 11.09
N PRO A 244 -5.44 15.16 10.67
CA PRO A 244 -4.87 16.14 11.60
C PRO A 244 -6.00 16.94 12.27
N ASP A 245 -5.92 17.09 13.59
CA ASP A 245 -6.70 18.06 14.35
C ASP A 245 -6.46 19.47 13.79
N SER A 246 -7.38 19.94 12.96
CA SER A 246 -7.36 21.28 12.38
C SER A 246 -8.78 21.78 12.16
N LYS A 247 -9.26 22.58 13.12
CA LYS A 247 -10.20 23.66 12.82
C LYS A 247 -9.51 24.65 11.89
N ASN A 248 -9.82 24.59 10.60
CA ASN A 248 -10.09 25.75 9.73
C ASN A 248 -10.26 25.30 8.28
N ASP A 249 -11.08 26.06 7.57
CA ASP A 249 -11.59 25.81 6.23
C ASP A 249 -10.52 25.71 5.12
N ASN A 250 -10.87 24.93 4.09
CA ASN A 250 -10.44 24.96 2.68
C ASN A 250 -9.20 24.15 2.22
N GLU A 251 -9.42 23.48 1.07
CA GLU A 251 -8.50 22.80 0.12
C GLU A 251 -7.79 21.52 0.60
N ALA A 252 -8.20 20.33 0.14
CA ALA A 252 -8.04 19.70 -1.20
C ALA A 252 -6.67 19.03 -1.40
N GLN A 253 -6.65 17.70 -1.31
CA GLN A 253 -5.67 16.83 -1.96
C GLN A 253 -6.38 15.66 -2.67
N ASP A 254 -6.27 15.69 -4.00
CA ASP A 254 -6.16 14.56 -4.95
C ASP A 254 -4.70 14.06 -4.90
N LEU A 255 -4.24 12.89 -5.35
CA LEU A 255 -4.77 11.62 -5.88
C LEU A 255 -3.53 10.71 -5.99
N ASP A 256 -3.64 9.40 -5.79
CA ASP A 256 -3.45 8.41 -6.86
C ASP A 256 -3.49 6.98 -6.31
N SER A 257 -4.58 6.27 -6.56
CA SER A 257 -4.59 4.81 -6.69
C SER A 257 -5.80 4.40 -7.52
N GLN A 258 -5.50 4.05 -8.77
CA GLN A 258 -6.25 3.27 -9.76
C GLN A 258 -7.75 3.08 -9.46
N ASN A 259 -8.49 4.03 -10.02
CA ASN A 259 -9.81 4.47 -9.65
C ASN A 259 -10.89 3.62 -10.36
N TYR A 260 -11.51 2.69 -9.64
CA TYR A 260 -12.93 2.44 -9.88
C TYR A 260 -13.62 3.76 -9.51
N ALA A 261 -13.82 4.63 -10.51
CA ALA A 261 -14.39 5.95 -10.29
C ALA A 261 -15.76 5.79 -9.61
N ILE A 262 -15.81 6.04 -8.31
CA ILE A 262 -17.03 5.92 -7.52
C ILE A 262 -17.99 6.98 -8.04
N GLN A 263 -19.05 6.53 -8.72
CA GLN A 263 -20.08 7.39 -9.25
C GLN A 263 -20.88 8.04 -8.12
N GLN A 264 -20.79 9.36 -8.00
CA GLN A 264 -21.49 10.15 -6.98
C GLN A 264 -22.82 10.67 -7.54
N LYS A 265 -23.89 10.59 -6.76
CA LYS A 265 -25.24 11.06 -7.17
C LYS A 265 -25.47 12.52 -6.77
N CYS A 266 -26.08 13.31 -7.65
CA CYS A 266 -26.49 14.68 -7.35
C CYS A 266 -27.82 14.71 -6.58
N ASN A 267 -27.80 14.33 -5.30
CA ASN A 267 -29.02 14.21 -4.49
C ASN A 267 -29.60 15.58 -4.06
N THR A 268 -28.74 16.58 -3.86
CA THR A 268 -29.13 17.93 -3.46
C THR A 268 -28.65 18.94 -4.49
N LYS A 269 -29.55 19.81 -4.96
CA LYS A 269 -29.23 20.85 -5.93
C LYS A 269 -28.74 22.11 -5.22
N PRO A 270 -27.48 22.52 -5.39
CA PRO A 270 -26.99 23.76 -4.80
C PRO A 270 -27.69 24.97 -5.43
N SER A 271 -27.81 26.07 -4.68
CA SER A 271 -28.34 27.35 -5.19
C SER A 271 -27.27 28.24 -5.83
N SER A 272 -26.00 28.01 -5.50
CA SER A 272 -24.83 28.74 -5.99
C SER A 272 -23.58 27.88 -5.83
N CYS A 273 -22.60 28.06 -6.70
CA CYS A 273 -21.33 27.35 -6.67
C CYS A 273 -20.17 28.32 -6.51
N ASP A 274 -19.12 27.85 -5.83
CA ASP A 274 -17.83 28.52 -5.85
C ASP A 274 -17.10 28.28 -7.19
N ASN A 275 -15.97 28.97 -7.35
CA ASN A 275 -15.12 28.86 -8.54
C ASN A 275 -13.90 27.96 -8.28
N VAL A 276 -13.94 27.07 -7.29
CA VAL A 276 -12.84 26.14 -7.04
C VAL A 276 -12.85 25.09 -8.15
N VAL A 277 -11.73 24.93 -8.86
CA VAL A 277 -11.65 24.00 -9.99
C VAL A 277 -11.22 22.63 -9.48
N LYS A 278 -12.14 21.67 -9.57
CA LYS A 278 -11.92 20.23 -9.39
C LYS A 278 -12.72 19.50 -10.47
N GLU A 279 -12.10 19.28 -11.63
CA GLU A 279 -12.82 18.82 -12.82
C GLU A 279 -13.62 17.53 -12.56
N VAL A 280 -14.85 17.48 -13.04
CA VAL A 280 -15.73 16.30 -12.95
C VAL A 280 -16.38 16.00 -14.30
N CYS A 281 -16.65 14.72 -14.54
CA CYS A 281 -17.45 14.27 -15.66
C CYS A 281 -18.84 13.91 -15.16
N ALA A 282 -19.84 14.72 -15.53
CA ALA A 282 -21.22 14.51 -15.13
C ALA A 282 -21.97 13.70 -16.19
N THR A 283 -22.79 12.76 -15.73
CA THR A 283 -23.75 12.01 -16.54
C THR A 283 -25.13 12.64 -16.39
N TYR A 284 -25.77 12.98 -17.52
CA TYR A 284 -27.07 13.63 -17.57
C TYR A 284 -27.97 13.05 -18.67
N THR A 285 -29.28 13.26 -18.56
CA THR A 285 -30.25 12.78 -19.55
C THR A 285 -30.29 13.71 -20.76
N CYS A 286 -30.11 13.16 -21.97
CA CYS A 286 -30.18 13.87 -23.25
C CYS A 286 -30.98 13.04 -24.27
N ASN A 287 -32.10 13.56 -24.77
CA ASN A 287 -32.93 12.89 -25.80
C ASN A 287 -33.17 11.38 -25.53
N ASP A 288 -33.63 11.04 -24.31
CA ASP A 288 -33.86 9.66 -23.84
C ASP A 288 -32.61 8.75 -23.76
N THR A 289 -31.42 9.33 -23.88
CA THR A 289 -30.12 8.66 -23.70
C THR A 289 -29.30 9.31 -22.59
N THR A 290 -28.17 8.71 -22.22
CA THR A 290 -27.22 9.25 -21.25
C THR A 290 -26.06 9.94 -21.97
N CYS A 291 -25.86 11.22 -21.72
CA CYS A 291 -24.72 11.98 -22.19
C CYS A 291 -23.73 12.24 -21.04
N GLN A 292 -22.49 12.57 -21.42
CA GLN A 292 -21.45 13.01 -20.52
C GLN A 292 -21.03 14.44 -20.86
N LYS A 293 -20.79 15.27 -19.84
CA LYS A 293 -20.30 16.64 -19.98
C LYS A 293 -19.36 16.98 -18.83
N GLU A 294 -18.31 17.73 -19.15
CA GLU A 294 -17.31 18.17 -18.20
C GLU A 294 -17.76 19.46 -17.51
N TYR A 295 -17.50 19.55 -16.20
CA TYR A 295 -17.73 20.73 -15.39
C TYR A 295 -16.48 21.04 -14.58
N GLN A 296 -16.33 22.30 -14.15
CA GLN A 296 -15.16 22.71 -13.39
C GLN A 296 -15.17 22.13 -11.96
N ASN A 297 -16.35 21.80 -11.41
CA ASN A 297 -16.51 21.18 -10.11
C ASN A 297 -17.84 20.44 -9.97
N GLU A 298 -17.95 19.64 -8.92
CA GLU A 298 -19.11 18.85 -8.54
C GLU A 298 -20.36 19.71 -8.31
N CYS A 299 -20.18 20.93 -7.78
CA CYS A 299 -21.29 21.85 -7.56
C CYS A 299 -21.90 22.28 -8.90
N GLN A 300 -21.07 22.72 -9.85
CA GLN A 300 -21.52 23.12 -11.19
C GLN A 300 -22.20 21.96 -11.92
N ALA A 301 -21.66 20.74 -11.79
CA ALA A 301 -22.28 19.53 -12.33
C ALA A 301 -23.69 19.31 -11.75
N CYS A 302 -23.85 19.38 -10.43
CA CYS A 302 -25.13 19.16 -9.76
C CYS A 302 -26.09 20.36 -9.78
N LEU A 303 -25.65 21.54 -10.25
CA LEU A 303 -26.50 22.71 -10.45
C LEU A 303 -27.46 22.52 -11.63
N GLU A 304 -27.04 21.79 -12.66
CA GLU A 304 -27.89 21.49 -13.82
C GLU A 304 -28.98 20.47 -13.47
N GLN A 305 -30.23 20.78 -13.82
CA GLN A 305 -31.37 19.97 -13.37
C GLN A 305 -31.41 18.56 -13.93
N THR A 306 -30.75 18.34 -15.06
CA THR A 306 -30.69 17.10 -15.83
C THR A 306 -29.56 16.17 -15.40
N THR A 307 -28.64 16.64 -14.57
CA THR A 307 -27.52 15.84 -14.08
C THR A 307 -27.99 14.79 -13.09
N ILE A 308 -27.61 13.54 -13.34
CA ILE A 308 -27.96 12.38 -12.50
C ILE A 308 -26.83 12.11 -11.51
N SER A 309 -25.58 12.17 -11.99
CA SER A 309 -24.39 11.78 -11.24
C SER A 309 -23.13 12.37 -11.84
N TYR A 310 -22.01 12.29 -11.13
CA TYR A 310 -20.68 12.64 -11.64
C TYR A 310 -19.61 11.66 -11.16
N ILE A 311 -18.48 11.67 -11.84
CA ILE A 311 -17.22 11.08 -11.41
C ILE A 311 -16.13 12.16 -11.43
N TRP A 312 -15.12 11.99 -10.59
CA TRP A 312 -13.97 12.90 -10.56
C TRP A 312 -13.10 12.73 -11.80
N GLY A 313 -12.60 13.84 -12.34
CA GLY A 313 -11.78 13.90 -13.55
C GLY A 313 -12.55 14.19 -14.83
N LYS A 314 -11.82 14.20 -15.96
CA LYS A 314 -12.36 14.49 -17.30
C LYS A 314 -13.22 13.36 -17.84
N CYS A 315 -14.11 13.70 -18.77
CA CYS A 315 -14.90 12.68 -19.44
C CYS A 315 -14.00 11.85 -20.36
N GLN A 316 -14.08 10.53 -20.21
CA GLN A 316 -13.42 9.64 -21.15
C GLN A 316 -14.13 9.77 -22.49
N THR A 317 -13.57 10.60 -23.37
CA THR A 317 -14.00 10.59 -24.76
C THR A 317 -13.72 9.20 -25.30
N LEU A 318 -14.77 8.45 -25.63
CA LEU A 318 -14.65 7.28 -26.50
C LEU A 318 -14.19 7.81 -27.86
N SER A 319 -12.89 8.10 -27.96
CA SER A 319 -12.20 8.38 -29.21
C SER A 319 -12.53 7.23 -30.14
N GLY A 320 -13.27 7.55 -31.21
CA GLY A 320 -13.94 6.60 -32.11
C GLY A 320 -12.98 5.78 -32.98
N THR A 321 -11.94 5.17 -32.42
CA THR A 321 -11.02 4.30 -33.14
C THR A 321 -11.52 2.85 -33.28
N ILE A 322 -12.63 2.47 -32.63
CA ILE A 322 -13.10 1.07 -32.64
C ILE A 322 -14.13 0.79 -33.76
N LEU A 323 -14.69 1.81 -34.43
CA LEU A 323 -15.67 1.59 -35.52
C LEU A 323 -15.06 1.27 -36.89
N SER A 324 -13.73 1.34 -37.07
CA SER A 324 -13.08 0.96 -38.34
C SER A 324 -12.78 -0.53 -38.49
N LEU A 325 -12.93 -1.35 -37.44
CA LEU A 325 -12.67 -2.80 -37.54
C LEU A 325 -13.91 -3.63 -37.93
N ALA A 326 -15.13 -3.11 -37.73
CA ALA A 326 -16.35 -3.84 -38.07
C ALA A 326 -16.73 -3.74 -39.56
N LEU A 327 -16.20 -2.75 -40.31
CA LEU A 327 -16.51 -2.59 -41.73
C LEU A 327 -15.59 -3.39 -42.67
N LEU A 328 -14.49 -3.96 -42.17
CA LEU A 328 -13.57 -4.80 -42.97
C LEU A 328 -13.99 -6.27 -43.03
N ILE A 329 -14.92 -6.73 -42.19
CA ILE A 329 -15.37 -8.13 -42.18
C ILE A 329 -16.47 -8.40 -43.24
N GLN A 330 -17.13 -7.38 -43.80
CA GLN A 330 -18.10 -7.57 -44.90
C GLN A 330 -17.47 -7.57 -46.31
N ILE A 331 -16.15 -7.49 -46.45
CA ILE A 331 -15.47 -7.57 -47.75
C ILE A 331 -14.87 -8.98 -47.99
N ILE A 332 -15.01 -9.93 -47.05
CA ILE A 332 -14.46 -11.29 -47.16
C ILE A 332 -15.55 -12.38 -47.17
N ILE A 333 -16.82 -12.03 -47.43
CA ILE A 333 -17.89 -13.02 -47.71
C ILE A 333 -18.60 -12.64 -49.00
#